data_AF-W5T2R3-F1
#
_entry.id   AF-W5T2R3-F1
#
_cell.length_a   1.000
_cell.length_b   1.000
_cell.length_c   1.000
_cell.angle_alpha   90.00
_cell.angle_beta   90.00
_cell.angle_gamma   90.00
#
_symmetry.space_group_name_H-M   'P 1'
#
loop_
_entity.id
_entity.type
_entity.pdbx_description
1 polymer ?
#
loop_
_entity_poly.entity_id
_entity_poly.type
_entity_poly.pdbx_seq_one_letter_code
_entity_poly.pdbx_strand_id
1 'polypeptide(L)' 'MDLQIDNQFNLVFKKDLALTSGINEQKQRLFIFLRTPKGSLKNAPNWGFDYNFFTRFAKTSSLTQIKTYFSS' A
#
# COMPACT_ATOMS: atom_id res chain seq x y z
N MET A 1 11.86 -12.04 -11.76
CA MET A 1 12.21 -10.77 -11.09
C MET A 1 11.85 -10.97 -9.62
N ASP A 2 12.85 -11.10 -8.74
CA ASP A 2 12.62 -11.37 -7.31
C ASP A 2 12.47 -10.06 -6.52
N LEU A 3 11.23 -9.58 -6.45
CA LEU A 3 10.83 -8.50 -5.57
C LEU A 3 10.63 -9.07 -4.16
N GLN A 4 11.39 -8.58 -3.19
CA GLN A 4 11.25 -8.94 -1.78
C GLN A 4 10.82 -7.71 -0.98
N ILE A 5 10.03 -7.93 0.07
CA ILE A 5 9.59 -6.87 1.00
C ILE A 5 10.40 -7.08 2.28
N ASP A 6 11.11 -6.04 2.75
CA ASP A 6 11.86 -6.11 4.01
C ASP A 6 10.94 -5.93 5.24
N ASN A 7 11.51 -6.07 6.44
CA ASN A 7 10.80 -5.91 7.72
C ASN A 7 10.29 -4.48 7.97
N GLN A 8 10.68 -3.51 7.13
CA GLN A 8 10.23 -2.11 7.15
C GLN A 8 9.29 -1.80 5.97
N PHE A 9 8.78 -2.82 5.29
CA PHE A 9 7.91 -2.74 4.12
C PHE A 9 8.53 -2.05 2.89
N ASN A 10 9.85 -1.94 2.82
CA ASN A 10 10.54 -1.45 1.63
C ASN A 10 10.61 -2.56 0.58
N LEU A 11 10.42 -2.17 -0.67
CA LEU A 11 10.64 -3.07 -1.81
C LEU A 11 12.15 -3.14 -2.05
N VAL A 12 12.73 -4.30 -1.83
CA VAL A 12 14.16 -4.57 -2.03
C VAL A 12 14.32 -5.47 -3.24
N PHE A 13 15.17 -5.04 -4.16
CA PHE A 13 15.60 -5.86 -5.30
C PHE A 13 16.94 -6.49 -4.99
N LYS A 14 17.01 -7.84 -5.02
CA LYS A 14 18.24 -8.62 -4.81
C LYS A 14 19.07 -8.20 -3.57
N LYS A 15 18.44 -8.07 -2.40
CA LYS A 15 19.07 -7.83 -1.08
C LYS A 15 19.92 -6.55 -0.91
N ASP A 16 20.30 -5.84 -1.97
CA ASP A 16 21.25 -4.72 -1.90
C ASP A 16 20.64 -3.36 -2.25
N LEU A 17 19.53 -3.31 -3.00
CA LEU A 17 18.95 -2.04 -3.44
C LEU A 17 17.71 -1.66 -2.63
N ALA A 18 17.90 -0.84 -1.59
CA ALA A 18 16.83 -0.13 -0.91
C ALA A 18 16.34 1.02 -1.80
N LEU A 19 15.24 0.79 -2.54
CA LEU A 19 14.63 1.72 -3.49
C LEU A 19 13.92 2.93 -2.81
N THR A 20 14.42 3.50 -1.72
CA THR A 20 13.55 4.31 -0.83
C THR A 20 14.00 5.73 -0.51
N SER A 21 15.00 6.30 -1.20
CA SER A 21 15.42 7.70 -0.95
C SER A 21 14.95 8.72 -2.00
N GLY A 22 14.73 8.32 -3.25
CA GLY A 22 14.38 9.26 -4.34
C GLY A 22 12.87 9.39 -4.64
N ILE A 23 12.49 10.52 -5.23
CA ILE A 23 11.07 10.83 -5.54
C ILE A 23 10.48 9.91 -6.62
N ASN A 24 11.29 9.41 -7.54
CA ASN A 24 10.83 8.51 -8.59
C ASN A 24 10.53 7.13 -8.02
N GLU A 25 11.32 6.69 -7.05
CA GLU A 25 11.18 5.41 -6.39
C GLU A 25 10.02 5.41 -5.40
N GLN A 26 9.76 6.55 -4.73
CA GLN A 26 8.53 6.76 -3.95
C GLN A 26 7.28 6.66 -4.85
N LYS A 27 7.31 7.28 -6.04
CA LYS A 27 6.21 7.15 -7.02
C LYS A 27 6.03 5.70 -7.48
N GLN A 28 7.12 4.99 -7.71
CA GLN A 28 7.08 3.59 -8.14
C GLN A 28 6.55 2.68 -7.01
N ARG A 29 6.95 2.90 -5.76
CA ARG A 29 6.41 2.21 -4.59
C ARG A 29 4.91 2.46 -4.44
N LEU A 30 4.47 3.72 -4.57
CA LEU A 30 3.06 4.07 -4.54
C LEU A 30 2.30 3.38 -5.68
N PHE A 31 2.85 3.37 -6.89
CA PHE A 31 2.24 2.70 -8.03
C PHE A 31 2.06 1.20 -7.79
N ILE A 32 3.09 0.51 -7.28
CA ILE A 32 3.01 -0.93 -6.99
C ILE A 32 2.03 -1.18 -5.84
N PHE A 33 2.05 -0.36 -4.79
CA PHE A 33 1.12 -0.47 -3.67
C PHE A 33 -0.33 -0.32 -4.13
N LEU A 34 -0.64 0.72 -4.92
CA LEU A 34 -1.96 0.94 -5.46
C LEU A 34 -2.40 -0.23 -6.33
N ARG A 35 -1.53 -0.73 -7.22
CA ARG A 35 -1.86 -1.84 -8.15
C ARG A 35 -2.03 -3.19 -7.47
N THR A 36 -1.47 -3.38 -6.27
CA THR A 36 -1.48 -4.67 -5.59
C THR A 36 -2.67 -4.74 -4.63
N PRO A 37 -3.66 -5.63 -4.84
CA PRO A 37 -4.76 -5.78 -3.89
C PRO A 37 -4.26 -6.29 -2.55
N LYS A 38 -4.74 -5.70 -1.45
CA LYS A 38 -4.42 -6.19 -0.10
C LYS A 38 -4.78 -7.67 0.05
N GLY A 39 -3.87 -8.46 0.64
CA GLY A 39 -4.03 -9.91 0.83
C GLY A 39 -3.56 -10.78 -0.35
N SER A 40 -3.19 -10.19 -1.49
CA SER A 40 -2.69 -10.93 -2.66
C SER A 40 -1.28 -11.52 -2.46
N LEU A 41 -0.48 -10.92 -1.57
CA LEU A 41 0.88 -11.39 -1.27
C LEU A 41 0.86 -12.35 -0.08
N LYS A 42 1.22 -13.62 -0.31
CA LYS A 42 1.29 -14.66 0.73
C LYS A 42 2.20 -14.28 1.90
N ASN A 43 3.33 -13.62 1.62
CA ASN A 43 4.35 -13.28 2.62
C ASN A 43 4.08 -11.92 3.29
N ALA A 44 3.11 -11.14 2.79
CA ALA A 44 2.78 -9.82 3.29
C ALA A 44 1.27 -9.55 3.11
N PRO A 45 0.40 -10.29 3.81
CA PRO A 45 -1.06 -10.23 3.59
C PRO A 45 -1.64 -8.84 3.88
N ASN A 46 -0.96 -8.03 4.70
CA ASN A 46 -1.39 -6.68 5.03
C ASN A 46 -0.91 -5.62 4.03
N TRP A 47 -0.06 -5.98 3.05
CA TRP A 47 0.49 -5.06 2.07
C TRP A 47 -0.35 -5.00 0.80
N GLY A 48 -0.44 -3.81 0.22
CA GLY A 48 -1.29 -3.50 -0.94
C GLY A 48 -2.50 -2.65 -0.59
N PHE A 49 -3.19 -2.18 -1.62
CA PHE A 49 -4.33 -1.30 -1.52
C PHE A 49 -5.64 -2.07 -1.31
N ASP A 50 -6.45 -1.62 -0.37
CA ASP A 50 -7.77 -2.18 -0.09
C ASP A 50 -8.84 -1.42 -0.90
N TYR A 51 -9.11 -1.92 -2.10
CA TYR A 51 -10.10 -1.33 -3.00
C TYR A 51 -11.54 -1.42 -2.45
N ASN A 52 -11.86 -2.47 -1.70
CA ASN A 52 -13.20 -2.63 -1.13
C ASN A 52 -13.44 -1.61 -0.03
N PHE A 53 -12.45 -1.40 0.83
CA PHE A 53 -12.44 -0.30 1.79
C PHE A 53 -12.59 1.06 1.09
N PHE A 54 -11.75 1.33 0.09
CA PHE A 54 -11.74 2.62 -0.58
C PHE A 54 -13.06 2.94 -1.28
N THR A 55 -13.66 1.95 -1.95
CA THR A 55 -14.96 2.15 -2.61
C THR A 55 -16.10 2.39 -1.63
N ARG A 56 -16.08 1.75 -0.45
CA ARG A 56 -17.04 2.04 0.64
C ARG A 56 -16.84 3.45 1.19
N PHE A 57 -15.59 3.83 1.41
CA PHE A 57 -15.23 5.17 1.85
C PHE A 57 -15.64 6.24 0.82
N ALA A 58 -15.33 6.05 -0.46
CA ALA A 58 -15.68 6.99 -1.53
C ALA A 58 -17.20 7.15 -1.73
N LYS A 59 -17.98 6.11 -1.41
CA LYS A 59 -19.45 6.18 -1.39
C LYS A 59 -20.01 6.91 -0.16
N THR A 60 -19.19 7.13 0.86
CA THR A 60 -19.58 7.83 2.07
C THR A 60 -19.60 9.33 1.77
N SER A 61 -20.79 9.90 1.57
CA SER A 61 -20.98 11.32 1.27
C SER A 61 -21.07 12.21 2.53
N SER A 62 -21.09 11.61 3.72
CA SER A 62 -21.21 12.33 4.98
C SER A 62 -19.86 12.57 5.63
N LEU A 63 -19.53 13.86 5.83
CA LEU A 63 -18.33 14.29 6.56
C LEU A 63 -18.27 13.70 7.97
N THR A 64 -19.42 13.55 8.63
CA THR A 64 -19.50 12.95 9.97
C THR A 64 -19.12 11.47 9.93
N GLN A 65 -19.64 10.71 8.95
CA GLN A 65 -19.31 9.29 8.80
C GLN A 65 -17.83 9.10 8.46
N ILE A 66 -17.27 9.98 7.62
CA ILE A 66 -15.83 10.02 7.32
C ILE A 66 -15.01 10.25 8.61
N LYS A 67 -15.38 11.24 9.42
CA LYS A 67 -14.68 11.56 10.67
C LYS A 67 -14.74 10.42 11.69
N THR A 68 -15.92 9.84 11.89
CA THR A 68 -16.10 8.70 12.80
C THR A 68 -15.24 7.52 12.36
N TYR A 69 -15.17 7.26 11.06
CA TYR A 69 -14.41 6.15 10.49
C TYR A 69 -12.89 6.25 10.72
N PHE A 70 -12.31 7.46 10.67
CA PHE A 70 -10.88 7.67 10.95
C PHE A 70 -10.54 7.77 12.45
N SER A 71 -11.57 7.87 13.31
CA SER A 71 -11.40 8.02 14.76
C SER A 71 -11.50 6.67 15.51
N SER A 72 -11.88 5.60 14.81
CA SER A 72 -12.02 4.22 15.30
C SER A 72 -10.89 3.34 14.81
#